data_AF-A0A3D1TU54-F1
#
_entry.id   AF-A0A3D1TU54-F1
#
_cell.length_a   1.000
_cell.length_b   1.000
_cell.length_c   1.000
_cell.angle_alpha   90.00
_cell.angle_beta   90.00
_cell.angle_gamma   90.00
#
_symmetry.space_group_name_H-M   'P 1'
#
loop_
_entity.id
_entity.type
_entity.pdbx_description
1 polymer ?
#
loop_
_entity_poly.entity_id
_entity_poly.type
_entity_poly.pdbx_seq_one_letter_code
_entity_poly.pdbx_strand_id
1 'polypeptide(L)' 'MAEKMSAEPTRMVEADWQPLRELGFSDEALLEVGHVVALFNYYTRMADGFGLQLDPQTEEAARTGVPLQRPGDAAP' A
#
# COMPACT_ATOMS: atom_id res chain seq x y z
N MET A 1 -12.30 -4.62 1.35
CA MET A 1 -11.33 -5.74 1.37
C MET A 1 -10.02 -5.31 2.05
N ALA A 2 -9.18 -4.44 1.43
CA ALA A 2 -7.86 -4.08 1.97
C ALA A 2 -7.90 -3.54 3.41
N GLU A 3 -8.79 -2.59 3.69
CA GLU A 3 -8.99 -2.04 5.05
C GLU A 3 -9.31 -3.14 6.08
N LYS A 4 -10.25 -4.02 5.76
CA LYS A 4 -10.63 -5.15 6.62
C LYS A 4 -9.48 -6.13 6.82
N MET A 5 -8.73 -6.44 5.76
CA MET A 5 -7.54 -7.30 5.86
C MET A 5 -6.45 -6.68 6.74
N SER A 6 -6.32 -5.35 6.75
CA SER A 6 -5.38 -4.64 7.62
C SER A 6 -5.80 -4.52 9.08
N ALA A 7 -7.09 -4.27 9.33
CA ALA A 7 -7.61 -4.03 10.68
C ALA A 7 -8.11 -5.31 11.38
N GLU A 8 -8.71 -6.23 10.63
CA GLU A 8 -9.41 -7.41 11.15
C GLU A 8 -9.10 -8.69 10.35
N PRO A 9 -7.82 -9.06 10.14
CA PRO A 9 -7.45 -10.17 9.26
C PRO A 9 -8.09 -11.51 9.64
N THR A 10 -8.36 -11.75 10.93
CA THR A 10 -9.01 -12.97 11.44
C THR A 10 -10.51 -13.04 11.16
N ARG A 11 -11.11 -11.96 10.63
CA ARG A 11 -12.54 -11.89 10.25
C ARG A 11 -12.75 -11.92 8.74
N MET A 12 -11.67 -12.12 7.96
CA MET A 12 -11.74 -12.25 6.51
C MET A 12 -12.50 -13.52 6.13
N VAL A 13 -13.42 -13.37 5.18
CA VAL A 13 -14.20 -14.45 4.58
C VAL A 13 -14.19 -14.30 3.05
N GLU A 14 -14.64 -15.34 2.34
CA GLU A 14 -14.70 -15.33 0.87
C GLU A 14 -15.48 -14.14 0.30
N ALA A 15 -16.60 -13.76 0.94
CA ALA A 15 -17.42 -12.64 0.51
C ALA A 15 -16.70 -11.28 0.49
N ASP A 16 -15.62 -11.12 1.28
CA ASP A 16 -14.84 -9.87 1.26
C ASP A 16 -14.04 -9.67 -0.04
N TRP A 17 -13.82 -10.75 -0.79
CA TRP A 17 -13.13 -10.77 -2.08
C TRP A 17 -14.10 -10.66 -3.26
N GLN A 18 -15.39 -10.91 -3.02
CA GLN A 18 -16.42 -10.88 -4.06
C GLN A 18 -16.47 -9.56 -4.84
N PRO A 19 -16.34 -8.36 -4.22
CA PRO A 19 -16.34 -7.11 -4.97
C PRO A 19 -15.19 -7.02 -6.00
N LEU A 20 -14.02 -7.59 -5.72
CA LEU A 20 -12.91 -7.62 -6.66
C LEU A 20 -13.17 -8.63 -7.80
N ARG A 21 -13.78 -9.78 -7.49
CA ARG A 21 -14.21 -10.76 -8.51
C ARG A 21 -15.24 -10.16 -9.46
N GLU A 22 -16.19 -9.39 -8.95
CA GLU A 22 -17.21 -8.70 -9.76
C GLU A 22 -16.61 -7.64 -10.69
N LEU A 23 -15.45 -7.08 -10.35
CA LEU A 23 -14.66 -6.21 -11.21
C LEU A 23 -13.81 -6.97 -12.25
N GLY A 24 -13.87 -8.31 -12.27
CA GLY A 24 -13.17 -9.16 -13.22
C GLY A 24 -11.76 -9.58 -12.81
N PHE A 25 -11.39 -9.42 -11.54
CA PHE A 25 -10.08 -9.87 -11.05
C PHE A 25 -10.02 -11.40 -11.02
N SER A 26 -8.93 -11.97 -11.58
CA SER A 26 -8.64 -13.39 -11.47
C SER A 26 -8.15 -13.77 -10.08
N ASP A 27 -8.13 -15.06 -9.76
CA ASP A 27 -7.61 -15.54 -8.46
C ASP A 27 -6.16 -15.12 -8.23
N GLU A 28 -5.34 -15.12 -9.28
CA GLU A 28 -3.96 -14.64 -9.23
C GLU A 28 -3.89 -13.15 -8.88
N ALA A 29 -4.76 -12.33 -9.49
CA ALA A 29 -4.83 -10.91 -9.18
C ALA A 29 -5.30 -10.66 -7.72
N LEU A 30 -6.23 -11.48 -7.21
CA LEU A 30 -6.64 -11.39 -5.80
C LEU A 30 -5.49 -11.74 -4.85
N LEU A 31 -4.70 -12.77 -5.19
CA LEU A 31 -3.50 -13.14 -4.44
C LEU A 31 -2.47 -12.00 -4.42
N GLU A 32 -2.22 -11.35 -5.55
CA GLU A 32 -1.32 -10.19 -5.63
C GLU A 32 -1.81 -9.02 -4.75
N VAL A 33 -3.11 -8.71 -4.79
CA VAL A 33 -3.69 -7.69 -3.91
C VAL A 33 -3.47 -8.07 -2.43
N GLY A 34 -3.71 -9.32 -2.07
CA GLY A 34 -3.46 -9.83 -0.71
C GLY A 34 -1.99 -9.66 -0.28
N HIS A 35 -1.04 -9.97 -1.18
CA HIS A 35 0.38 -9.78 -0.92
C HIS A 35 0.74 -8.30 -0.71
N VAL A 36 0.24 -7.39 -1.55
CA VAL A 36 0.50 -5.95 -1.40
C VAL A 36 0.00 -5.45 -0.05
N VAL A 37 -1.23 -5.78 0.33
CA VAL A 37 -1.80 -5.37 1.61
C VAL A 37 -0.99 -5.93 2.79
N ALA A 38 -0.62 -7.21 2.74
CA ALA A 38 0.17 -7.85 3.79
C ALA A 38 1.58 -7.25 3.92
N LEU A 39 2.25 -6.97 2.80
CA LEU A 39 3.57 -6.36 2.79
C LEU A 39 3.56 -4.95 3.39
N PHE A 40 2.59 -4.11 3.03
CA PHE A 40 2.48 -2.77 3.62
C PHE A 40 2.10 -2.82 5.10
N ASN A 41 1.29 -3.79 5.53
CA ASN A 41 1.03 -4.02 6.95
C ASN A 41 2.33 -4.38 7.71
N TYR A 42 3.21 -5.18 7.11
CA TYR A 42 4.52 -5.49 7.70
C TYR A 42 5.44 -4.26 7.70
N TYR A 43 5.59 -3.58 6.56
CA TYR A 43 6.52 -2.45 6.43
C TYR A 43 6.17 -1.26 7.30
N THR A 44 4.90 -0.91 7.40
CA THR A 44 4.44 0.18 8.29
C THR A 44 4.79 -0.11 9.75
N ARG A 45 4.54 -1.34 10.22
CA ARG A 45 4.93 -1.77 11.59
C ARG A 45 6.43 -1.73 11.82
N MET A 46 7.23 -2.11 10.82
CA MET A 46 8.68 -2.00 10.90
C MET A 46 9.12 -0.54 10.96
N ALA A 47 8.59 0.31 10.08
CA ALA A 47 8.92 1.73 10.06
C ALA A 47 8.57 2.41 11.39
N ASP A 48 7.36 2.20 11.89
CA ASP A 48 6.90 2.76 13.16
C ASP A 48 7.68 2.18 14.35
N GLY A 49 7.89 0.85 14.37
CA GLY A 49 8.58 0.15 15.45
C GLY A 49 10.05 0.56 15.62
N PHE A 50 10.71 0.94 14.52
CA PHE A 50 12.09 1.44 14.52
C PHE A 50 12.18 2.98 14.51
N GLY A 51 11.05 3.69 14.43
CA GLY A 51 11.03 5.15 14.37
C GLY A 51 11.64 5.73 13.08
N LEU A 52 11.53 5.02 11.95
CA LEU A 52 12.04 5.48 10.67
C LEU A 52 11.42 6.83 10.30
N GLN A 53 12.26 7.77 9.89
CA GLN A 53 11.84 9.08 9.39
C GLN A 53 11.91 9.07 7.86
N LEU A 54 11.01 9.83 7.23
CA LEU A 54 11.11 10.12 5.81
C LEU A 54 12.38 10.94 5.55
N ASP A 55 12.99 10.76 4.39
CA ASP A 55 14.02 11.69 3.94
C ASP A 55 13.39 13.06 3.62
N PRO A 56 14.16 14.17 3.63
CA PRO A 56 13.61 15.50 3.45
C PRO A 56 12.82 15.71 2.14
N GLN A 57 13.20 15.02 1.05
CA GLN A 57 12.49 15.16 -0.22
C GLN A 57 11.13 14.48 -0.15
N THR A 58 11.08 13.28 0.41
CA THR A 58 9.82 12.54 0.59
C THR A 58 8.89 13.25 1.59
N GLU A 59 9.43 13.83 2.66
CA GLU A 59 8.66 14.64 3.61
C GLU A 59 8.06 15.89 2.95
N GLU A 60 8.85 16.63 2.15
CA GLU A 60 8.36 17.80 1.41
C GLU A 60 7.26 17.44 0.40
N ALA A 61 7.46 16.34 -0.35
CA ALA A 61 6.49 15.85 -1.31
C ALA A 61 5.17 15.46 -0.64
N ALA A 62 5.23 14.78 0.51
CA ALA A 62 4.06 14.42 1.30
C ALA A 62 3.31 15.66 1.81
N ARG A 63 4.04 16.69 2.24
CA ARG A 63 3.46 17.94 2.77
C ARG A 63 2.83 18.82 1.69
N THR A 64 3.46 18.91 0.53
CA THR A 64 3.05 19.84 -0.55
C THR A 64 2.14 19.20 -1.60
N GLY A 65 2.11 17.87 -1.68
CA GLY A 65 1.47 17.13 -2.76
C GLY A 65 2.20 17.24 -4.10
N VAL A 66 3.39 17.85 -4.15
CA VAL A 66 4.22 17.91 -5.35
C VAL A 66 5.01 16.59 -5.49
N PRO A 67 4.86 15.84 -6.60
CA PRO A 67 5.55 14.57 -6.77
C PRO A 67 7.08 14.71 -6.82
N LEU A 68 7.77 13.70 -6.29
CA LEU A 68 9.22 13.55 -6.46
C LEU A 68 9.58 13.48 -7.95
N GLN A 69 10.64 14.20 -8.32
CA GLN A 69 11.17 14.20 -9.68
C GLN A 69 12.18 13.06 -9.83
N ARG A 70 12.19 12.36 -10.98
CA ARG A 70 13.23 11.35 -11.20
C ARG A 70 14.55 12.04 -11.51
N PRO A 71 15.68 11.42 -11.14
CA PRO A 71 16.98 11.89 -11.60
C PRO A 71 16.99 11.95 -13.13
N GLY A 72 17.08 13.16 -13.70
CA GLY A 72 17.04 13.41 -15.15
C GLY A 72 15.78 14.11 -15.67
N ASP A 73 14.72 14.26 -14.87
CA ASP A 73 13.50 14.98 -15.26
C ASP A 73 13.63 16.51 -15.07
N ALA A 74 14.70 16.98 -14.42
CA ALA A 74 14.99 18.41 -14.32
C ALA A 74 15.34 18.95 -15.72
N ALA A 75 14.52 19.88 -16.20
CA ALA A 75 14.81 20.67 -17.41
C ALA A 75 16.21 21.31 -17.29
N PRO A 76 16.94 21.46 -18.41
CA PRO A 76 18.30 22.02 -18.42
C PRO A 76 18.39 23.43 -17.83
#